data_AF-A0A960IL27-F1
#
_entry.id   AF-A0A960IL27-F1
#
_cell.length_a   1.000
_cell.length_b   1.000
_cell.length_c   1.000
_cell.angle_alpha   90.00
_cell.angle_beta   90.00
_cell.angle_gamma   90.00
#
_symmetry.space_group_name_H-M   'P 1'
#
loop_
_entity.id
_entity.type
_entity.pdbx_description
1 polymer ?
#
loop_
_entity_poly.entity_id
_entity_poly.type
_entity_poly.pdbx_seq_one_letter_code
_entity_poly.pdbx_strand_id
1 'polypeptide(L)'
;MTARGRRNAAIALAAFVVLAAIDLSRPPERQWSARFALAGISAYRATLSPWLGRAGIACRFRPTCSHYAEGAIRKDGALVGGARAVWRVLRCGPWTPAGTLDPP
;
A
#
# COMPACT_ATOMS: atom_id res chain seq x y z
N MET A 1 -33.82 -5.08 -8.54
CA MET A 1 -32.66 -5.98 -8.31
C MET A 1 -33.17 -7.37 -7.96
N THR A 2 -32.88 -8.39 -8.77
CA THR A 2 -33.43 -9.75 -8.63
C THR A 2 -32.77 -10.54 -7.49
N ALA A 3 -33.50 -11.44 -6.83
CA ALA A 3 -32.98 -12.30 -5.75
C ALA A 3 -31.75 -13.13 -6.19
N ARG A 4 -31.69 -13.49 -7.48
CA ARG A 4 -30.53 -14.15 -8.11
C ARG A 4 -29.30 -13.22 -8.20
N GLY A 5 -29.49 -11.93 -8.44
CA GLY A 5 -28.42 -10.94 -8.41
C GLY A 5 -27.80 -10.76 -7.02
N ARG A 6 -28.62 -10.72 -5.96
CA ARG A 6 -28.15 -10.67 -4.57
C ARG A 6 -27.37 -11.93 -4.17
N ARG A 7 -27.83 -13.11 -4.59
CA ARG A 7 -27.18 -14.39 -4.29
C ARG A 7 -25.85 -14.55 -5.03
N ASN A 8 -25.78 -14.15 -6.30
CA ASN A 8 -24.52 -14.14 -7.06
C ASN A 8 -23.52 -13.13 -6.48
N ALA A 9 -23.99 -11.94 -6.08
CA ALA A 9 -23.15 -10.96 -5.41
C ALA A 9 -22.61 -11.49 -4.06
N ALA A 10 -23.43 -12.19 -3.29
CA ALA A 10 -23.02 -12.80 -2.02
C ALA A 10 -21.98 -13.91 -2.23
N ILE A 11 -22.14 -14.77 -3.25
CA ILE A 11 -21.17 -15.82 -3.58
C ILE A 11 -19.84 -15.20 -4.05
N ALA A 12 -19.89 -14.19 -4.92
CA ALA A 12 -18.70 -13.48 -5.38
C ALA A 12 -17.96 -12.80 -4.23
N LEU A 13 -18.69 -12.17 -3.31
CA LEU A 13 -18.11 -11.56 -2.10
C LEU A 13 -17.46 -12.62 -1.21
N ALA A 14 -18.12 -13.75 -0.96
CA ALA A 14 -17.58 -14.83 -0.14
C ALA A 14 -16.31 -15.43 -0.75
N ALA A 15 -16.31 -15.70 -2.07
CA ALA A 15 -15.14 -16.19 -2.78
C ALA A 15 -13.96 -15.19 -2.73
N PHE A 16 -14.24 -13.89 -2.89
CA PHE A 16 -13.23 -12.84 -2.75
C PHE A 16 -12.63 -12.81 -1.34
N VAL A 17 -13.45 -12.89 -0.30
CA VAL A 17 -13.00 -12.90 1.10
C VAL A 17 -12.13 -14.13 1.38
N VAL A 18 -12.53 -15.31 0.91
CA VAL A 18 -11.74 -16.55 1.08
C VAL A 18 -10.39 -16.46 0.36
N LEU A 19 -10.38 -15.99 -0.90
CA LEU A 19 -9.14 -15.81 -1.66
C LEU A 19 -8.22 -14.77 -1.01
N ALA A 20 -8.77 -13.66 -0.53
CA ALA A 20 -8.03 -12.63 0.19
C ALA A 20 -7.45 -13.17 1.51
N ALA A 21 -8.21 -13.97 2.26
CA ALA A 21 -7.75 -14.60 3.50
C ALA A 21 -6.63 -15.62 3.24
N ILE A 22 -6.73 -16.43 2.18
CA ILE A 22 -5.68 -17.37 1.77
C ILE A 22 -4.40 -16.61 1.40
N ASP A 23 -4.52 -15.51 0.66
CA ASP A 23 -3.36 -14.69 0.28
C ASP A 23 -2.68 -14.06 1.51
N LEU A 24 -3.46 -13.47 2.41
CA LEU A 24 -2.99 -12.89 3.68
C LEU A 24 -2.29 -13.89 4.60
N SER A 25 -2.77 -15.14 4.60
CA SER A 25 -2.23 -16.20 5.45
C SER A 25 -0.91 -16.76 4.92
N ARG A 26 -0.50 -16.37 3.70
CA ARG A 26 0.80 -16.74 3.14
C ARG A 26 1.91 -15.86 3.70
N PRO A 27 3.13 -16.39 3.81
CA PRO A 27 4.27 -15.59 4.22
C PRO A 27 4.50 -14.43 3.22
N PRO A 28 5.03 -13.29 3.69
CA PRO A 28 5.02 -12.02 2.95
C PRO A 28 5.69 -12.12 1.56
N GLU A 29 6.69 -12.99 1.39
CA GLU A 29 7.35 -13.23 0.10
C GLU A 29 6.46 -13.93 -0.95
N ARG A 30 5.38 -14.60 -0.52
CA ARG A 30 4.43 -15.32 -1.37
C ARG A 30 3.08 -14.62 -1.55
N GLN A 31 2.85 -13.50 -0.87
CA GLN A 31 1.62 -12.72 -0.99
C GLN A 31 1.52 -12.07 -2.37
N TRP A 32 0.45 -12.39 -3.10
CA TRP A 32 0.15 -11.75 -4.37
C TRP A 32 -0.26 -10.29 -4.14
N SER A 33 -0.98 -10.01 -3.05
CA SER A 33 -1.29 -8.64 -2.62
C SER A 33 -0.03 -7.78 -2.41
N ALA A 34 1.01 -8.33 -1.79
CA ALA A 34 2.27 -7.62 -1.58
C ALA A 34 2.95 -7.29 -2.91
N ARG A 35 2.96 -8.24 -3.85
CA ARG A 35 3.49 -8.01 -5.22
C ARG A 35 2.73 -6.93 -5.96
N PHE A 36 1.40 -6.97 -5.93
CA PHE A 36 0.58 -5.92 -6.53
C PHE A 36 0.83 -4.54 -5.90
N ALA A 37 0.95 -4.48 -4.58
CA ALA A 37 1.26 -3.23 -3.88
C ALA A 37 2.65 -2.69 -4.26
N LEU A 38 3.67 -3.55 -4.31
CA LEU A 38 5.02 -3.18 -4.73
C LEU A 38 5.07 -2.72 -6.20
N ALA A 39 4.32 -3.39 -7.08
CA ALA A 39 4.17 -2.97 -8.47
C ALA A 39 3.50 -1.59 -8.58
N GLY A 40 2.46 -1.34 -7.79
CA GLY A 40 1.80 -0.04 -7.70
C GLY A 40 2.74 1.07 -7.20
N ILE A 41 3.54 0.81 -6.17
CA ILE A 41 4.56 1.75 -5.67
C ILE A 41 5.61 2.05 -6.75
N SER A 42 6.02 1.03 -7.51
CA SER A 42 6.99 1.18 -8.60
C SER A 42 6.41 2.00 -9.76
N ALA A 43 5.17 1.73 -10.15
CA ALA A 43 4.45 2.50 -11.16
C ALA A 43 4.25 3.97 -10.72
N TYR A 44 3.90 4.19 -9.45
CA TYR A 44 3.82 5.52 -8.85
C TYR A 44 5.17 6.26 -8.93
N ARG A 45 6.28 5.60 -8.59
CA ARG A 45 7.62 6.20 -8.67
C ARG A 45 7.99 6.57 -10.12
N ALA A 46 7.62 5.73 -11.09
CA ALA A 46 7.90 5.97 -12.50
C ALA A 46 7.06 7.12 -13.11
N THR A 47 5.80 7.25 -12.69
CA THR A 47 4.82 8.16 -13.33
C THR A 47 4.58 9.44 -12.54
N LEU A 48 4.33 9.33 -11.23
CA LEU A 48 3.88 10.42 -10.37
C LEU A 48 5.05 11.15 -9.69
N SER A 49 6.17 10.48 -9.40
CA SER A 49 7.32 11.13 -8.75
C SER A 49 7.87 12.35 -9.51
N PRO A 50 8.02 12.33 -10.84
CA PRO A 50 8.46 13.51 -11.60
C PRO A 50 7.45 14.66 -11.56
N TRP A 51 6.16 14.34 -11.38
CA TRP A 51 5.09 15.33 -11.35
C TRP A 51 4.95 15.97 -9.97
N LEU A 52 5.05 15.17 -8.90
CA LEU A 52 5.05 15.67 -7.52
C LEU A 52 6.23 16.60 -7.22
N GLY A 53 7.42 16.30 -7.77
CA GLY A 53 8.57 17.18 -7.66
C GLY A 53 8.33 18.55 -8.32
N ARG A 54 7.61 18.58 -9.45
CA ARG A 54 7.21 19.83 -10.13
C ARG A 54 6.08 20.56 -9.41
N ALA A 55 5.20 19.82 -8.75
CA ALA A 55 4.09 20.36 -7.97
C ALA A 55 4.50 20.90 -6.58
N GLY A 56 5.78 20.85 -6.21
CA GLY A 56 6.28 21.32 -4.92
C GLY A 56 5.94 20.41 -3.73
N ILE A 57 5.44 19.19 -3.98
CA ILE A 57 5.06 18.23 -2.94
C ILE A 57 6.29 17.37 -2.62
N ALA A 58 7.11 17.85 -1.69
CA ALA A 58 8.27 17.13 -1.20
C ALA A 58 7.92 16.23 0.00
N CYS A 59 8.35 14.98 -0.04
CA CYS A 59 8.28 14.10 1.12
C CYS A 59 9.17 14.65 2.24
N ARG A 60 8.61 14.80 3.44
CA ARG A 60 9.33 15.33 4.61
C ARG A 60 10.17 14.29 5.34
N PHE A 61 9.95 13.02 5.03
CA PHE A 61 10.60 11.90 5.67
C PHE A 61 11.80 11.39 4.86
N ARG A 62 12.82 10.87 5.56
CA ARG A 62 14.00 10.19 5.01
C ARG A 62 14.10 8.76 5.57
N PRO A 63 14.16 7.70 4.74
CA PRO A 63 13.88 7.69 3.29
C PRO A 63 12.43 8.14 2.99
N THR A 64 12.12 8.42 1.72
CA THR A 64 10.78 8.89 1.33
C THR A 64 9.69 7.88 1.69
N CYS A 65 8.43 8.34 1.83
CA CYS A 65 7.30 7.47 2.15
C CYS A 65 7.15 6.28 1.18
N SER A 66 7.49 6.44 -0.10
CA SER A 66 7.44 5.35 -1.09
C SER A 66 8.52 4.30 -0.85
N HIS A 67 9.75 4.70 -0.49
CA HIS A 67 10.81 3.76 -0.11
C HIS A 67 10.53 3.05 1.20
N TYR A 68 9.96 3.76 2.17
CA TYR A 68 9.49 3.12 3.40
C TYR A 68 8.38 2.12 3.13
N ALA A 69 7.40 2.48 2.29
CA ALA A 69 6.31 1.57 1.93
C ALA A 69 6.83 0.28 1.31
N GLU A 70 7.80 0.39 0.40
CA GLU A 70 8.47 -0.76 -0.20
C GLU A 70 9.15 -1.65 0.85
N GLY A 71 9.95 -1.06 1.75
CA GLY A 71 10.62 -1.82 2.82
C GLY A 71 9.63 -2.46 3.80
N ALA A 72 8.63 -1.71 4.23
CA ALA A 72 7.62 -2.17 5.19
C ALA A 72 6.77 -3.32 4.62
N ILE A 73 6.40 -3.26 3.33
CA ILE A 73 5.61 -4.31 2.66
C ILE A 73 6.47 -5.55 2.42
N ARG A 74 7.75 -5.40 2.06
CA ARG A 74 8.64 -6.56 1.91
C ARG A 74 8.89 -7.29 3.23
N LYS A 75 8.95 -6.56 4.34
CA LYS A 75 9.25 -7.11 5.67
C LYS A 75 8.03 -7.71 6.37
N ASP A 76 6.88 -7.03 6.33
CA ASP A 76 5.70 -7.40 7.14
C ASP A 76 4.47 -7.75 6.27
N GLY A 77 4.61 -7.80 4.94
CA GLY A 77 3.53 -8.11 4.01
C GLY A 77 2.60 -6.93 3.70
N ALA A 78 1.60 -7.17 2.86
CA ALA A 78 0.78 -6.10 2.27
C ALA A 78 -0.08 -5.36 3.32
N LEU A 79 -0.63 -6.09 4.30
CA LEU A 79 -1.50 -5.48 5.31
C LEU A 79 -0.73 -4.69 6.35
N VAL A 80 0.17 -5.34 7.10
CA VAL A 80 0.88 -4.70 8.20
C VAL A 80 1.87 -3.68 7.66
N GLY A 81 2.62 -4.04 6.61
CA GLY A 81 3.51 -3.13 5.90
C GLY A 81 2.77 -1.96 5.26
N GLY A 82 1.65 -2.23 4.58
CA GLY A 82 0.81 -1.20 3.96
C GLY A 82 0.16 -0.27 4.99
N ALA A 83 -0.36 -0.79 6.10
CA ALA A 83 -0.97 0.03 7.16
C ALA A 83 0.05 1.00 7.77
N ARG A 84 1.28 0.53 8.06
CA ARG A 84 2.37 1.40 8.53
C ARG A 84 2.74 2.46 7.50
N ALA A 85 2.78 2.10 6.23
CA ALA A 85 3.07 3.02 5.14
C ALA A 85 2.01 4.12 5.02
N VAL A 86 0.72 3.74 5.03
CA VAL A 86 -0.41 4.67 4.98
C VAL A 86 -0.39 5.60 6.19
N TRP A 87 -0.20 5.07 7.40
CA TRP A 87 -0.09 5.87 8.61
C TRP A 87 1.05 6.90 8.54
N ARG A 88 2.17 6.55 7.92
CA ARG A 88 3.28 7.48 7.70
C ARG A 88 2.95 8.55 6.65
N VAL A 89 2.29 8.17 5.55
CA VAL A 89 1.85 9.13 4.52
C VAL A 89 0.88 10.15 5.09
N LEU A 90 -0.07 9.72 5.93
CA LEU A 90 -1.01 10.62 6.60
C LEU A 90 -0.32 11.64 7.51
N ARG A 91 0.83 11.29 8.07
CA ARG A 91 1.65 12.21 8.88
C ARG A 91 2.64 13.03 8.04
N CYS A 92 2.78 12.75 6.75
CA CYS A 92 3.69 13.46 5.86
C CYS A 92 3.07 14.79 5.38
N GLY A 93 2.99 15.78 6.27
CA GLY A 93 2.44 17.11 6.00
C GLY A 93 3.21 18.24 6.69
N PRO A 94 2.75 19.50 6.60
CA PRO A 94 3.43 20.70 7.11
C PRO A 94 3.85 20.66 8.57
N TRP A 95 3.17 19.86 9.38
CA TRP A 95 3.46 19.63 10.79
C TRP A 95 4.69 18.74 11.05
N THR A 96 5.20 18.03 10.04
CA THR A 96 6.37 17.17 10.17
C THR A 96 7.64 17.93 9.75
N PRO A 97 8.71 17.94 10.56
CA PRO A 97 9.98 18.54 10.16
C PRO A 97 10.51 17.90 8.88
N ALA A 98 10.93 18.72 7.92
CA ALA A 98 11.55 18.21 6.71
C ALA A 98 12.89 17.53 7.05
N GLY A 99 13.13 16.34 6.49
CA GLY A 99 14.31 15.52 6.78
C GLY A 99 14.15 14.57 7.97
N THR A 100 12.95 14.41 8.55
CA THR A 100 12.73 13.49 9.67
C THR A 100 13.13 12.06 9.28
N LEU A 101 14.04 11.46 10.06
CA LEU A 101 14.56 10.10 9.85
C LEU A 101 13.59 9.07 10.45
N ASP A 102 13.12 8.14 9.62
CA ASP A 102 12.23 7.05 10.05
C ASP A 102 12.45 5.85 9.08
N PRO A 103 13.24 4.82 9.46
CA PRO A 103 13.50 3.64 8.64
C PRO A 103 12.51 2.48 8.92
N PRO A 104 12.23 1.60 7.94
CA PRO A 104 11.32 0.44 8.06
C PRO A 104 11.87 -0.78 8.85
#